data_AF-A0A661A1B1-F1
#
_entry.id   AF-A0A661A1B1-F1
#
_cell.length_a   1.000
_cell.length_b   1.000
_cell.length_c   1.000
_cell.angle_alpha   90.00
_cell.angle_beta   90.00
_cell.angle_gamma   90.00
#
_symmetry.space_group_name_H-M   'P 1'
#
loop_
_entity.id
_entity.type
_entity.pdbx_description
1 polymer ?
#
loop_
_entity_poly.entity_id
_entity_poly.type
_entity_poly.pdbx_seq_one_letter_code
_entity_poly.pdbx_strand_id
1 'polypeptide(L)'
;MRITAPTLLLSILLASSQTFAADTIFYNGTIYTLADDQPSAVSALAIEDGVVVATGNDEQVLARAHEQTVRINLDGAWITPGLTDAHAHLYNLGVSLSQIDLRGTTSAADCVQRAREMESTLAPGEWLMGRSWDQNDWAVQEFPTRELLDEAFAERPVYLRRVDGHAIWVNSV
;
A
#
# COMPACT_ATOMS: atom_id res chain seq x y z
N MET A 1 37.62 6.84 76.58
CA MET A 1 37.81 7.85 75.51
C MET A 1 38.60 7.24 74.36
N ARG A 2 37.92 6.66 73.36
CA ARG A 2 38.43 6.47 71.99
C ARG A 2 37.23 6.49 71.04
N ILE A 3 37.36 7.33 70.02
CA ILE A 3 36.33 7.85 69.13
C ILE A 3 36.15 6.86 67.98
N THR A 4 34.94 6.34 67.78
CA THR A 4 34.56 5.61 66.56
C THR A 4 34.19 6.64 65.48
N ALA A 5 35.01 6.78 64.44
CA ALA A 5 34.67 7.58 63.28
C ALA A 5 33.73 6.77 62.36
N PRO A 6 32.59 7.31 61.90
CA PRO A 6 31.75 6.63 60.93
C PRO A 6 32.31 6.90 59.52
N THR A 7 32.68 5.84 58.81
CA THR A 7 33.02 5.93 57.38
C THR A 7 31.73 6.09 56.59
N LEU A 8 31.53 7.28 56.03
CA LEU A 8 30.39 7.62 55.19
C LEU A 8 30.53 6.88 53.84
N LEU A 9 29.64 5.93 53.55
CA LEU A 9 29.56 5.28 52.24
C LEU A 9 28.84 6.23 51.28
N LEU A 10 29.56 6.78 50.30
CA LEU A 10 28.99 7.63 49.26
C LEU A 10 28.41 6.74 48.15
N SER A 11 27.09 6.56 48.17
CA SER A 11 26.35 5.83 47.12
C SER A 11 26.28 6.69 45.86
N ILE A 12 27.06 6.35 44.84
CA ILE A 12 26.94 6.94 43.50
C ILE A 12 25.66 6.36 42.87
N LEU A 13 24.60 7.18 42.80
CA LEU A 13 23.45 6.89 41.96
C LEU A 13 23.89 7.03 40.50
N LEU A 14 24.19 5.91 39.85
CA LEU A 14 24.20 5.82 38.40
C LEU A 14 22.76 6.03 37.92
N ALA A 15 22.42 7.27 37.60
CA ALA A 15 21.25 7.54 36.79
C ALA A 15 21.52 6.90 35.42
N SER A 16 20.92 5.74 35.18
CA SER A 16 20.84 5.16 33.85
C SER A 16 20.05 6.15 32.99
N SER A 17 20.76 6.98 32.22
CA SER A 17 20.18 7.73 31.13
C SER A 17 19.56 6.70 30.20
N GLN A 18 18.24 6.64 30.16
CA GLN A 18 17.53 5.82 29.20
C GLN A 18 17.84 6.44 27.83
N THR A 19 18.88 5.91 27.18
CA THR A 19 19.19 6.19 25.80
C THR A 19 17.99 5.68 25.01
N PHE A 20 17.07 6.58 24.67
CA PHE A 20 16.04 6.30 23.68
C PHE A 20 16.79 6.01 22.38
N ALA A 21 16.81 4.73 22.01
CA ALA A 21 17.63 4.20 20.95
C ALA A 21 16.77 4.19 19.69
N ALA A 22 16.85 5.25 18.88
CA ALA A 22 16.14 5.26 17.61
C ALA A 22 16.84 4.28 16.64
N ASP A 23 16.11 3.30 16.14
CA ASP A 23 16.63 2.39 15.11
C ASP A 23 16.79 3.10 13.77
N THR A 24 15.90 4.06 13.46
CA THR A 24 15.95 4.85 12.22
C THR A 24 15.63 6.32 12.47
N ILE A 25 16.41 7.22 11.86
CA ILE A 25 16.15 8.66 11.86
C ILE A 25 16.10 9.16 10.42
N PHE A 26 15.03 9.87 10.08
CA PHE A 26 14.93 10.65 8.85
C PHE A 26 15.19 12.12 9.18
N TYR A 27 15.99 12.81 8.37
CA TYR A 27 16.38 14.21 8.62
C TYR A 27 16.55 15.00 7.32
N ASN A 28 16.68 16.33 7.43
CA ASN A 28 16.82 17.26 6.30
C ASN A 28 15.65 17.15 5.31
N GLY A 29 14.42 17.12 5.83
CA GLY A 29 13.20 17.08 5.01
C GLY A 29 12.13 18.06 5.45
N THR A 30 10.96 17.95 4.83
CA THR A 30 9.72 18.64 5.26
C THR A 30 8.70 17.58 5.69
N ILE A 31 8.51 17.43 6.99
CA ILE A 31 7.73 16.33 7.57
C ILE A 31 6.46 16.90 8.18
N TYR A 32 5.32 16.60 7.60
CA TYR A 32 4.01 16.95 8.16
C TYR A 32 3.57 15.85 9.12
N THR A 33 3.45 16.15 10.42
CA THR A 33 3.01 15.17 11.42
C THR A 33 1.49 15.04 11.48
N LEU A 34 0.78 16.12 11.15
CA LEU A 34 -0.68 16.24 11.24
C LEU A 34 -1.23 15.87 12.64
N ALA A 35 -0.42 16.09 13.69
CA ALA A 35 -0.78 15.77 15.07
C ALA A 35 -1.75 16.80 15.70
N ASP A 36 -1.70 18.04 15.21
CA ASP A 36 -2.49 19.17 15.71
C ASP A 36 -3.38 19.76 14.59
N ASP A 37 -4.41 20.52 14.98
CA ASP A 37 -5.34 21.19 14.04
C ASP A 37 -4.67 22.24 13.14
N GLN A 38 -3.47 22.69 13.50
CA GLN A 38 -2.65 23.57 12.68
C GLN A 38 -1.52 22.76 12.03
N PRO A 39 -1.44 22.68 10.68
CA PRO A 39 -0.40 21.93 10.01
C PRO A 39 0.96 22.57 10.30
N SER A 40 1.74 21.89 11.13
CA SER A 40 3.15 22.22 11.35
C SER A 40 4.03 21.18 10.67
N ALA A 41 5.15 21.65 10.12
CA ALA A 41 6.18 20.79 9.55
C ALA A 41 7.40 20.79 10.47
N VAL A 42 8.01 19.62 10.62
CA VAL A 42 9.31 19.42 11.27
C VAL A 42 10.33 18.98 10.23
N SER A 43 11.62 18.98 10.56
CA SER A 43 12.66 18.61 9.60
C SER A 43 13.20 17.19 9.79
N ALA A 44 12.97 16.59 10.98
CA ALA A 44 13.40 15.25 11.31
C ALA A 44 12.39 14.47 12.18
N LEU A 45 12.43 13.14 12.05
CA LEU A 45 11.70 12.19 12.91
C LEU A 45 12.55 10.96 13.24
N ALA A 46 12.30 10.35 14.40
CA ALA A 46 12.95 9.13 14.87
C ALA A 46 11.93 8.00 15.06
N ILE A 47 12.31 6.79 14.66
CA ILE A 47 11.53 5.56 14.77
C ILE A 47 12.29 4.54 15.61
N GLU A 48 11.58 3.88 16.52
CA GLU A 48 12.03 2.72 17.32
C GLU A 48 10.92 1.66 17.23
N ASP A 49 11.26 0.44 16.81
CA ASP A 49 10.30 -0.68 16.63
C ASP A 49 8.98 -0.31 15.92
N GLY A 50 9.08 0.45 14.82
CA GLY A 50 7.94 0.89 14.01
C GLY A 50 7.10 2.01 14.63
N VAL A 51 7.48 2.56 15.78
CA VAL A 51 6.80 3.67 16.46
C VAL A 51 7.61 4.96 16.33
N VAL A 52 6.93 6.09 16.04
CA VAL A 52 7.57 7.41 16.07
C VAL A 52 7.82 7.83 17.53
N VAL A 53 9.10 7.95 17.90
CA VAL A 53 9.53 8.29 19.28
C VAL A 53 10.02 9.73 19.43
N ALA A 54 10.25 10.43 18.31
CA ALA A 54 10.61 11.84 18.30
C ALA A 54 10.26 12.51 16.96
N THR A 55 9.93 13.79 17.02
CA THR A 55 9.79 14.69 15.87
C THR A 55 10.35 16.06 16.25
N GLY A 56 11.00 16.76 15.33
CA GLY A 56 11.58 18.08 15.63
C GLY A 56 12.53 18.56 14.56
N ASN A 57 13.43 19.47 14.95
CA ASN A 57 14.51 19.87 14.03
C ASN A 57 15.60 18.79 13.93
N ASP A 58 16.43 18.89 12.89
CA ASP A 58 17.47 17.90 12.59
C ASP A 58 18.41 17.66 13.76
N GLU A 59 18.89 18.74 14.40
CA GLU A 59 19.84 18.67 15.51
C GLU A 59 19.27 17.89 16.69
N GLN A 60 18.06 18.24 17.13
CA GLN A 60 17.39 17.63 18.28
C GLN A 60 17.13 16.13 18.08
N VAL A 61 16.72 15.74 16.87
CA VAL A 61 16.37 14.35 16.58
C VAL A 61 17.63 13.53 16.31
N LEU A 62 18.62 14.05 15.57
CA LEU A 62 19.89 13.37 15.31
C LEU A 62 20.69 13.10 16.59
N ALA A 63 20.54 13.94 17.62
CA ALA A 63 21.16 13.72 18.93
C ALA A 63 20.67 12.44 19.64
N ARG A 64 19.56 11.84 19.19
CA ARG A 64 19.03 10.57 19.69
C ARG A 64 19.61 9.33 19.01
N ALA A 65 20.50 9.52 18.03
CA ALA A 65 21.15 8.40 17.36
C ALA A 65 22.16 7.70 18.27
N HIS A 66 22.24 6.37 18.18
CA HIS A 66 23.31 5.53 18.70
C HIS A 66 24.11 4.89 17.56
N GLU A 67 25.09 4.05 17.89
CA GLU A 67 26.02 3.45 16.91
C GLU A 67 25.32 2.62 15.83
N GLN A 68 24.14 2.07 16.11
CA GLN A 68 23.40 1.20 15.19
C GLN A 68 22.24 1.93 14.49
N THR A 69 21.98 3.20 14.80
CA THR A 69 20.89 3.97 14.17
C THR A 69 21.14 4.14 12.68
N VAL A 70 20.17 3.73 11.87
CA VAL A 70 20.14 4.04 10.43
C VAL A 70 19.72 5.51 10.26
N ARG A 71 20.56 6.31 9.59
CA ARG A 71 20.26 7.72 9.32
C ARG A 71 19.95 7.91 7.84
N ILE A 72 18.78 8.44 7.54
CA ILE A 72 18.28 8.65 6.18
C ILE A 72 18.16 10.15 5.95
N ASN A 73 19.06 10.68 5.11
CA ASN A 73 18.95 12.05 4.62
C ASN A 73 17.82 12.12 3.59
N LEU A 74 16.87 13.04 3.80
CA LEU A 74 15.74 13.24 2.90
C LEU A 74 16.06 14.17 1.74
N ASP A 75 17.19 14.90 1.76
CA ASP A 75 17.59 15.84 0.70
C ASP A 75 16.49 16.84 0.33
N GLY A 76 15.75 17.33 1.33
CA GLY A 76 14.62 18.25 1.19
C GLY A 76 13.29 17.58 0.79
N ALA A 77 13.25 16.25 0.69
CA ALA A 77 12.02 15.51 0.39
C ALA A 77 10.98 15.61 1.51
N TRP A 78 9.75 15.23 1.18
CA TRP A 78 8.59 15.39 2.03
C TRP A 78 8.17 14.06 2.65
N ILE A 79 7.75 14.09 3.91
CA ILE A 79 7.09 12.97 4.59
C ILE A 79 5.71 13.42 5.06
N THR A 80 4.72 12.56 4.87
CA THR A 80 3.37 12.69 5.43
C THR A 80 2.99 11.39 6.14
N PRO A 81 1.93 11.37 6.96
CA PRO A 81 1.34 10.11 7.37
C PRO A 81 0.91 9.31 6.14
N GLY A 82 0.95 7.98 6.25
CA GLY A 82 0.47 7.11 5.19
C GLY A 82 -1.01 7.35 4.88
N LEU A 83 -1.39 7.19 3.62
CA LEU A 83 -2.80 7.31 3.22
C LEU A 83 -3.62 6.22 3.92
N THR A 84 -4.73 6.63 4.55
CA THR A 84 -5.65 5.71 5.22
C THR A 84 -6.99 5.75 4.51
N ASP A 85 -7.48 4.58 4.11
CA ASP A 85 -8.81 4.40 3.51
C ASP A 85 -9.76 3.87 4.58
N ALA A 86 -10.77 4.67 4.95
CA ALA A 86 -11.74 4.31 5.98
C ALA A 86 -12.81 3.32 5.49
N HIS A 87 -12.93 3.08 4.17
CA HIS A 87 -13.93 2.18 3.62
C HIS A 87 -13.48 1.57 2.28
N ALA A 88 -12.93 0.36 2.35
CA ALA A 88 -12.49 -0.38 1.17
C ALA A 88 -13.06 -1.80 1.14
N HIS A 89 -13.34 -2.29 -0.07
CA HIS A 89 -13.65 -3.70 -0.33
C HIS A 89 -12.38 -4.43 -0.82
N LEU A 90 -11.43 -4.70 0.07
CA LEU A 90 -10.10 -5.24 -0.29
C LEU A 90 -10.17 -6.56 -1.07
N TYR A 91 -11.06 -7.48 -0.71
CA TYR A 91 -11.26 -8.73 -1.45
C TYR A 91 -11.68 -8.46 -2.91
N ASN A 92 -12.67 -7.59 -3.12
CA ASN A 92 -13.15 -7.24 -4.45
C ASN A 92 -12.10 -6.48 -5.26
N LEU A 93 -11.27 -5.65 -4.61
CA LEU A 93 -10.12 -5.00 -5.23
C LEU A 93 -9.11 -6.04 -5.72
N GLY A 94 -8.74 -7.00 -4.87
CA GLY A 94 -7.83 -8.09 -5.23
C GLY A 94 -8.35 -8.90 -6.41
N VAL A 95 -9.62 -9.30 -6.37
CA VAL A 95 -10.29 -9.99 -7.48
C VAL A 95 -10.30 -9.14 -8.75
N SER A 96 -10.56 -7.82 -8.65
CA SER A 96 -10.55 -6.95 -9.84
C SER A 96 -9.15 -6.77 -10.44
N LEU A 97 -8.09 -6.83 -9.63
CA LEU A 97 -6.70 -6.72 -10.08
C LEU A 97 -6.18 -8.04 -10.68
N SER A 98 -6.79 -9.17 -10.34
CA SER A 98 -6.43 -10.49 -10.88
C SER A 98 -7.23 -10.90 -12.13
N GLN A 99 -8.20 -10.10 -12.54
CA GLN A 99 -9.08 -10.37 -13.68
C GLN A 99 -8.66 -9.58 -14.91
N ILE A 100 -9.15 -9.99 -16.07
CA ILE A 100 -8.93 -9.27 -17.33
C ILE A 100 -9.57 -7.89 -17.25
N ASP A 101 -8.78 -6.86 -17.54
CA ASP A 101 -9.27 -5.49 -17.67
C ASP A 101 -9.71 -5.20 -19.10
N LEU A 102 -11.02 -5.11 -19.29
CA LEU A 102 -11.66 -4.83 -20.57
C LEU A 102 -11.97 -3.33 -20.77
N ARG A 103 -11.49 -2.45 -19.88
CA ARG A 103 -11.59 -1.00 -20.12
C ARG A 103 -10.93 -0.61 -21.44
N GLY A 104 -11.57 0.29 -22.18
CA GLY A 104 -11.04 0.82 -23.44
C GLY A 104 -11.05 -0.16 -24.61
N THR A 105 -11.67 -1.34 -24.49
CA THR A 105 -11.96 -2.18 -25.67
C THR A 105 -12.94 -1.47 -26.59
N THR A 106 -12.78 -1.64 -27.90
CA THR A 106 -13.54 -0.92 -28.94
C THR A 106 -14.57 -1.79 -29.65
N SER A 107 -14.63 -3.08 -29.33
CA SER A 107 -15.63 -4.02 -29.84
C SER A 107 -15.70 -5.29 -28.98
N ALA A 108 -16.75 -6.10 -29.20
CA ALA A 108 -16.84 -7.44 -28.61
C ALA A 108 -15.67 -8.34 -29.04
N ALA A 109 -15.22 -8.24 -30.29
CA ALA A 109 -14.07 -9.00 -30.80
C ALA A 109 -12.76 -8.59 -30.11
N ASP A 110 -12.57 -7.30 -29.83
CA ASP A 110 -11.44 -6.78 -29.05
C ASP A 110 -11.45 -7.33 -27.61
N CYS A 111 -12.64 -7.44 -26.98
CA CYS A 111 -12.76 -8.12 -25.69
C CYS A 111 -12.33 -9.59 -25.75
N VAL A 112 -12.76 -10.33 -26.78
CA VAL A 112 -12.39 -11.74 -26.97
C VAL A 112 -10.88 -11.87 -27.18
N GLN A 113 -10.28 -10.98 -27.97
CA GLN A 113 -8.84 -10.98 -28.23
C GLN A 113 -8.05 -10.77 -26.92
N ARG A 114 -8.45 -9.79 -26.10
CA ARG A 114 -7.80 -9.56 -24.80
C ARG A 114 -8.01 -10.73 -23.83
N ALA A 115 -9.17 -11.38 -23.87
CA ALA A 115 -9.43 -12.60 -23.11
C ALA A 115 -8.51 -13.76 -23.53
N ARG A 116 -8.25 -13.93 -24.83
CA ARG A 116 -7.31 -14.94 -25.35
C ARG A 116 -5.89 -14.76 -24.85
N GLU A 117 -5.43 -13.53 -24.77
CA GLU A 117 -4.09 -13.21 -24.27
C GLU A 117 -3.92 -13.68 -22.82
N MET A 118 -4.93 -13.46 -21.98
CA MET A 118 -4.94 -13.93 -20.59
C MET A 118 -5.09 -15.45 -20.47
N GLU A 119 -5.88 -16.09 -21.34
CA GLU A 119 -6.13 -17.54 -21.30
C GLU A 119 -4.83 -18.35 -21.21
N SER A 120 -3.79 -17.93 -21.92
CA SER A 120 -2.48 -18.59 -21.95
C SER A 120 -1.76 -18.63 -20.59
N THR A 121 -2.16 -17.77 -19.66
CA THR A 121 -1.59 -17.67 -18.31
C THR A 121 -2.36 -18.49 -17.27
N LEU A 122 -3.54 -19.01 -17.63
CA LEU A 122 -4.44 -19.72 -16.74
C LEU A 122 -4.20 -21.23 -16.78
N ALA A 123 -4.21 -21.85 -15.60
CA ALA A 123 -4.14 -23.30 -15.49
C ALA A 123 -5.39 -23.96 -16.10
N PRO A 124 -5.30 -25.24 -16.51
CA PRO A 124 -6.47 -26.01 -16.94
C PRO A 124 -7.56 -26.02 -15.85
N GLY A 125 -8.81 -25.77 -16.24
CA GLY A 125 -9.96 -25.75 -15.33
C GLY A 125 -10.21 -24.41 -14.60
N GLU A 126 -9.29 -23.45 -14.69
CA GLU A 126 -9.53 -22.10 -14.15
C GLU A 126 -10.52 -21.31 -15.02
N TRP A 127 -11.37 -20.53 -14.35
CA TRP A 127 -12.32 -19.65 -15.02
C TRP A 127 -11.61 -18.45 -15.64
N LEU A 128 -11.99 -18.12 -16.87
CA LEU A 128 -11.57 -16.89 -17.52
C LEU A 128 -12.49 -15.77 -17.07
N MET A 129 -11.99 -14.92 -16.18
CA MET A 129 -12.77 -13.84 -15.57
C MET A 129 -12.26 -12.48 -16.01
N GLY A 130 -13.19 -11.59 -16.37
CA GLY A 130 -12.87 -10.23 -16.80
C GLY A 130 -13.93 -9.22 -16.38
N ARG A 131 -13.59 -7.95 -16.43
CA ARG A 131 -14.49 -6.85 -16.09
C ARG A 131 -14.26 -5.63 -16.96
N SER A 132 -15.27 -4.77 -17.00
CA SER A 132 -15.18 -3.38 -17.44
C SER A 132 -15.31 -3.14 -18.93
N TRP A 133 -15.85 -4.12 -19.65
CA TRP A 133 -16.31 -3.86 -21.00
C TRP A 133 -17.49 -2.89 -20.95
N ASP A 134 -17.59 -2.03 -21.96
CA ASP A 134 -18.71 -1.12 -22.17
C ASP A 134 -19.03 -1.05 -23.66
N GLN A 135 -20.19 -1.58 -24.05
CA GLN A 135 -20.64 -1.53 -25.44
C GLN A 135 -20.91 -0.10 -25.94
N ASN A 136 -21.07 0.88 -25.05
CA ASN A 136 -21.22 2.28 -25.45
C ASN A 136 -19.94 2.85 -26.09
N ASP A 137 -18.77 2.29 -25.75
CA ASP A 137 -17.48 2.69 -26.30
C ASP A 137 -17.21 2.06 -27.68
N TRP A 138 -18.07 1.14 -28.13
CA TRP A 138 -17.86 0.36 -29.35
C TRP A 138 -18.49 1.02 -30.58
N ALA A 139 -17.94 0.72 -31.75
CA ALA A 139 -18.50 1.17 -33.02
C ALA A 139 -19.92 0.63 -33.26
N VAL A 140 -20.18 -0.61 -32.81
CA VAL A 140 -21.52 -1.22 -32.78
C VAL A 140 -21.96 -1.31 -31.33
N GLN A 141 -22.93 -0.47 -30.95
CA GLN A 141 -23.39 -0.31 -29.56
C GLN A 141 -24.46 -1.34 -29.19
N GLU A 142 -24.19 -2.60 -29.46
CA GLU A 142 -25.07 -3.72 -29.15
C GLU A 142 -24.45 -4.58 -28.05
N PHE A 143 -25.30 -5.15 -27.21
CA PHE A 143 -24.84 -6.12 -26.23
C PHE A 143 -24.31 -7.37 -26.95
N PRO A 144 -23.14 -7.89 -26.54
CA PRO A 144 -22.58 -9.07 -27.17
C PRO A 144 -23.40 -10.31 -26.80
N THR A 145 -23.34 -11.33 -27.65
CA THR A 145 -24.03 -12.61 -27.43
C THR A 145 -23.04 -13.71 -27.09
N ARG A 146 -23.52 -14.79 -26.47
CA ARG A 146 -22.66 -15.91 -26.01
C ARG A 146 -21.88 -16.58 -27.15
N GLU A 147 -22.39 -16.54 -28.39
CA GLU A 147 -21.84 -17.26 -29.54
C GLU A 147 -20.38 -16.90 -29.82
N LEU A 148 -20.00 -15.62 -29.67
CA LEU A 148 -18.61 -15.16 -29.82
C LEU A 148 -17.68 -15.76 -28.74
N LEU A 149 -18.18 -15.94 -27.51
CA LEU A 149 -17.41 -16.60 -26.46
C LEU A 149 -17.42 -18.12 -26.60
N ASP A 150 -18.50 -18.72 -27.10
CA ASP A 150 -18.57 -20.16 -27.40
C ASP A 150 -17.55 -20.54 -28.49
N GLU A 151 -17.46 -19.74 -29.56
CA GLU A 151 -16.51 -19.96 -30.66
C GLU A 151 -15.06 -19.83 -30.19
N ALA A 152 -14.78 -18.89 -29.30
CA ALA A 152 -13.45 -18.74 -28.73
C ALA A 152 -13.15 -19.81 -27.65
N PHE A 153 -13.98 -19.93 -26.64
CA PHE A 153 -13.67 -20.68 -25.42
C PHE A 153 -14.61 -21.87 -25.29
N ALA A 154 -14.35 -22.92 -26.08
CA ALA A 154 -15.23 -24.08 -26.15
C ALA A 154 -15.30 -24.92 -24.86
N GLU A 155 -14.18 -25.01 -24.12
CA GLU A 155 -14.07 -25.87 -22.92
C GLU A 155 -13.83 -25.09 -21.63
N ARG A 156 -13.56 -23.77 -21.72
CA ARG A 156 -13.22 -22.94 -20.57
C ARG A 156 -14.40 -22.02 -20.22
N PRO A 157 -14.92 -22.06 -18.97
CA PRO A 157 -15.94 -21.12 -18.53
C PRO A 157 -15.45 -19.68 -18.58
N VAL A 158 -16.25 -18.79 -19.16
CA VAL A 158 -15.96 -17.37 -19.32
C VAL A 158 -16.99 -16.53 -18.58
N TYR A 159 -16.51 -15.57 -17.79
CA TYR A 159 -17.33 -14.62 -17.05
C TYR A 159 -16.80 -13.19 -17.23
N LEU A 160 -17.47 -12.38 -18.05
CA LEU A 160 -17.07 -11.00 -18.33
C LEU A 160 -18.12 -10.02 -17.82
N ARG A 161 -17.82 -9.29 -16.74
CA ARG A 161 -18.76 -8.35 -16.11
C ARG A 161 -18.66 -6.95 -16.71
N ARG A 162 -19.81 -6.33 -17.05
CA ARG A 162 -19.87 -4.96 -17.58
C ARG A 162 -19.30 -3.94 -16.59
N VAL A 163 -18.85 -2.79 -17.08
CA VAL A 163 -18.29 -1.67 -16.30
C VAL A 163 -19.15 -1.25 -15.10
N ASP A 164 -20.46 -1.21 -15.25
CA ASP A 164 -21.39 -0.81 -14.20
C ASP A 164 -21.71 -1.92 -13.18
N GLY A 165 -21.34 -3.18 -13.49
CA GLY A 165 -21.66 -4.34 -12.66
C GLY A 165 -23.09 -4.86 -12.79
N HIS A 166 -23.91 -4.36 -13.72
CA HIS A 166 -25.32 -4.75 -13.87
C HIS A 166 -25.59 -5.73 -15.01
N ALA A 167 -24.59 -6.05 -15.82
CA ALA A 167 -24.66 -7.07 -16.86
C ALA A 167 -23.42 -7.95 -16.84
N ILE A 168 -23.59 -9.20 -17.27
CA ILE A 168 -22.55 -10.20 -17.37
C ILE A 168 -22.70 -10.88 -18.73
N TRP A 169 -21.57 -11.09 -19.40
CA TRP A 169 -21.46 -11.83 -20.64
C TRP A 169 -20.72 -13.14 -20.36
N VAL A 170 -21.36 -14.27 -20.64
CA VAL A 170 -20.87 -15.64 -20.38
C VAL A 170 -21.01 -16.50 -21.63
N ASN A 171 -20.20 -17.56 -21.72
CA ASN A 171 -20.40 -18.64 -22.69
C ASN A 171 -21.33 -19.74 -22.13
N SER A 172 -21.42 -20.85 -22.84
CA SER A 172 -22.36 -21.94 -22.55
C SER A 172 -21.89 -22.98 -21.53
N VAL A 173 -20.60 -22.98 -21.18
CA VAL A 173 -19.96 -23.97 -20.29
C VAL A 173 -19.72 -23.44 -18.88
#